data_AF-A0A453F070-F1
#
_entry.id   AF-A0A453F070-F1
#
_cell.length_a   1.000
_cell.length_b   1.000
_cell.length_c   1.000
_cell.angle_alpha   90.00
_cell.angle_beta   90.00
_cell.angle_gamma   90.00
#
_symmetry.space_group_name_H-M   'P 1'
#
loop_
_entity.id
_entity.type
_entity.pdbx_description
1 polymer ?
#
loop_
_entity_poly.entity_id
_entity_poly.type
_entity_poly.pdbx_seq_one_letter_code
_entity_poly.pdbx_strand_id
1 'polypeptide(L)'
;LLAVSQIDHLKVAFCSCSFEQHEAPGSRSFFTEIIASISDIKFSMDGRHILSRDYMTLKLWDVNMDSGPVATFQVHEYLRPKLCDLYENDSIFDKFECCQSGDGLRVATGSYR
;
A
#
# COMPACT_ATOMS: atom_id res chain seq x y z
N LEU A 1 14.38 -11.48 -6.51
CA LEU A 1 15.70 -11.34 -5.85
C LEU A 1 16.43 -10.04 -6.20
N LEU A 2 16.46 -9.57 -7.46
CA LEU A 2 17.05 -8.26 -7.78
C LEU A 2 16.21 -7.05 -7.30
N ALA A 3 14.88 -7.19 -7.26
CA ALA A 3 13.99 -6.15 -6.71
C ALA A 3 14.05 -6.02 -5.17
N VAL A 4 14.66 -6.99 -4.47
CA VAL A 4 14.82 -6.92 -2.99
C VAL A 4 16.00 -6.03 -2.61
N SER A 5 17.07 -6.00 -3.42
CA SER A 5 18.29 -5.26 -3.11
C SER A 5 18.13 -3.73 -3.20
N GLN A 6 17.26 -3.22 -4.07
CA GLN A 6 16.97 -1.78 -4.13
C GLN A 6 16.01 -1.32 -3.01
N ILE A 7 15.31 -2.26 -2.39
CA ILE A 7 14.37 -1.99 -1.29
C ILE A 7 15.09 -1.93 0.06
N ASP A 8 16.26 -2.55 0.25
CA ASP A 8 16.94 -2.56 1.55
C ASP A 8 17.35 -1.15 2.02
N HIS A 9 17.73 -0.25 1.10
CA HIS A 9 18.04 1.14 1.47
C HIS A 9 16.79 1.97 1.82
N LEU A 10 15.64 1.73 1.17
CA LEU A 10 14.39 2.43 1.50
C LEU A 10 13.65 1.82 2.69
N LYS A 11 13.77 0.50 2.94
CA LYS A 11 13.22 -0.16 4.13
C LYS A 11 13.80 0.40 5.41
N VAL A 12 15.10 0.68 5.45
CA VAL A 12 15.74 1.22 6.66
C VAL A 12 15.26 2.66 6.93
N ALA A 13 14.99 3.45 5.88
CA ALA A 13 14.43 4.79 6.03
C ALA A 13 12.95 4.75 6.48
N PHE A 14 12.10 3.94 5.85
CA PHE A 14 10.68 3.84 6.21
C PHE A 14 10.43 3.14 7.55
N CYS A 15 11.28 2.18 7.94
CA CYS A 15 11.16 1.47 9.23
C CYS A 15 11.66 2.33 10.41
N SER A 16 12.48 3.37 10.17
CA SER A 16 12.97 4.27 11.22
C SER A 16 12.00 5.42 11.51
N CYS A 17 11.06 5.73 10.62
CA CYS A 17 9.92 6.60 10.90
C CYS A 17 8.79 5.78 11.55
N SER A 18 9.08 5.20 12.71
CA SER A 18 8.04 4.66 13.58
C SER A 18 7.20 5.81 14.10
N PHE A 19 6.19 6.23 13.33
CA PHE A 19 5.09 7.00 13.89
C PHE A 19 4.28 6.02 14.73
N GLU A 20 4.45 6.06 16.05
CA GLU A 20 3.51 5.46 17.00
C GLU A 20 2.16 6.15 16.84
N GLN A 21 1.40 5.73 15.83
CA GLN A 21 -0.01 6.05 15.76
C GLN A 21 -0.67 5.16 16.81
N HIS A 22 -1.09 5.79 17.90
CA HIS A 22 -1.83 5.20 19.00
C HIS A 22 -3.18 4.66 18.49
N GLU A 23 -3.17 3.49 17.83
CA GLU A 23 -4.39 2.77 17.51
C GLU A 23 -4.87 1.99 18.74
N ALA A 24 -6.18 2.03 18.98
CA ALA A 24 -6.84 1.46 20.14
C ALA A 24 -6.40 0.00 20.39
N PRO A 25 -6.21 -0.42 21.66
CA PRO A 25 -5.79 -1.77 21.99
C PRO A 25 -6.93 -2.75 21.69
N GLY A 26 -6.93 -3.32 20.48
CA GLY A 26 -7.91 -4.29 20.02
C GLY A 26 -7.91 -4.60 18.52
N SER A 27 -7.24 -3.82 17.67
CA SER A 27 -7.34 -3.92 16.20
C SER A 27 -6.17 -4.62 15.49
N ARG A 28 -5.10 -5.04 16.19
CA ARG A 28 -4.04 -5.86 15.56
C ARG A 28 -4.53 -7.29 15.33
N SER A 29 -5.41 -7.46 14.35
CA SER A 29 -5.81 -8.75 13.81
C SER A 29 -4.66 -9.35 13.00
N PHE A 30 -4.51 -10.68 13.02
CA PHE A 30 -3.56 -11.43 12.18
C PHE A 30 -3.57 -10.96 10.71
N PHE A 31 -4.75 -10.58 10.20
CA PHE A 31 -4.89 -10.09 8.82
C PHE A 31 -4.21 -8.74 8.56
N THR A 32 -3.91 -7.95 9.59
CA THR A 32 -3.34 -6.60 9.45
C THR A 32 -2.03 -6.65 8.69
N GLU A 33 -1.15 -7.60 9.02
CA GLU A 33 0.16 -7.73 8.34
C GLU A 33 0.02 -8.22 6.91
N ILE A 34 -0.94 -9.13 6.67
CA ILE A 34 -1.21 -9.68 5.34
C ILE A 34 -1.71 -8.56 4.42
N ILE A 35 -2.74 -7.82 4.85
CA ILE A 35 -3.37 -6.79 4.01
C ILE A 35 -2.54 -5.50 3.92
N ALA A 36 -1.64 -5.24 4.88
CA ALA A 36 -0.68 -4.13 4.83
C ALA A 36 0.55 -4.43 3.95
N SER A 37 0.71 -5.66 3.46
CA SER A 37 1.76 -6.02 2.53
C SER A 37 1.61 -5.24 1.22
N ILE A 38 2.69 -4.59 0.78
CA ILE A 38 2.72 -3.80 -0.44
C ILE A 38 2.87 -4.73 -1.65
N SER A 39 1.92 -4.65 -2.57
CA SER A 39 1.90 -5.44 -3.80
C SER A 39 2.63 -4.77 -4.97
N ASP A 40 2.59 -3.43 -5.05
CA ASP A 40 3.24 -2.66 -6.13
C ASP A 40 3.61 -1.24 -5.70
N ILE A 41 4.67 -0.70 -6.31
CA ILE A 41 5.15 0.68 -6.12
C ILE A 41 5.55 1.25 -7.48
N LYS A 42 5.09 2.47 -7.79
CA LYS A 42 5.49 3.23 -8.98
C LYS A 42 5.94 4.63 -8.61
N PHE A 43 7.01 5.10 -9.22
CA PHE A 43 7.36 6.52 -9.19
C PHE A 43 6.58 7.26 -10.26
N SER A 44 6.20 8.50 -9.96
CA SER A 44 5.74 9.44 -10.97
C SER A 44 6.85 9.77 -11.96
N MET A 45 6.48 10.23 -13.16
CA MET A 45 7.43 10.59 -14.21
C MET A 45 8.38 11.73 -13.81
N ASP A 46 7.92 12.64 -12.94
CA ASP A 46 8.71 13.74 -12.38
C ASP A 46 9.57 13.32 -11.18
N GLY A 47 9.43 12.08 -10.70
CA GLY A 47 10.15 11.54 -9.54
C GLY A 47 9.73 12.12 -8.18
N ARG A 48 8.76 13.04 -8.14
CA ARG A 48 8.32 13.70 -6.91
C ARG A 48 7.37 12.84 -6.08
N HIS A 49 6.56 12.02 -6.74
CA HIS A 49 5.52 11.25 -6.09
C HIS A 49 5.79 9.76 -6.18
N ILE A 50 5.34 9.05 -5.15
CA ILE A 50 5.35 7.59 -5.11
C ILE A 50 3.89 7.14 -5.00
N LEU A 51 3.49 6.22 -5.86
CA LEU A 51 2.23 5.52 -5.78
C LEU A 51 2.50 4.13 -5.21
N SER A 52 1.85 3.76 -4.12
CA SER A 52 1.99 2.45 -3.49
C SER A 52 0.64 1.77 -3.35
N ARG A 53 0.59 0.46 -3.62
CA ARG A 53 -0.61 -0.35 -3.46
C ARG A 53 -0.40 -1.40 -2.37
N ASP A 54 -1.29 -1.43 -1.38
CA ASP A 54 -1.50 -2.57 -0.49
C ASP A 54 -2.85 -3.24 -0.82
N TYR A 55 -3.23 -4.29 -0.10
CA TYR A 55 -4.46 -5.01 -0.42
C TYR A 55 -5.69 -4.10 -0.32
N MET A 56 -5.75 -3.25 0.71
CA MET A 56 -6.92 -2.43 1.03
C MET A 56 -6.94 -1.09 0.29
N THR A 57 -5.77 -0.51 0.05
CA THR A 57 -5.63 0.90 -0.30
C THR A 57 -4.61 1.15 -1.40
N LEU A 58 -4.83 2.26 -2.09
CA LEU A 58 -3.85 2.90 -2.96
C LEU A 58 -3.45 4.21 -2.30
N LYS A 59 -2.15 4.47 -2.15
CA LYS A 59 -1.62 5.68 -1.50
C LYS A 59 -0.68 6.44 -2.40
N LEU A 60 -0.84 7.76 -2.44
CA LEU A 60 0.06 8.68 -3.11
C LEU A 60 0.89 9.41 -2.07
N TRP A 61 2.20 9.40 -2.23
CA TRP A 61 3.17 10.04 -1.34
C TRP A 61 3.91 11.13 -2.11
N ASP A 62 4.28 12.22 -1.42
CA ASP A 62 5.24 13.20 -1.91
C ASP A 62 6.55 12.96 -1.18
N VAL A 63 7.64 12.77 -1.92
CA VAL A 63 8.98 12.46 -1.38
C VAL A 63 9.50 13.58 -0.47
N ASN A 64 8.98 14.80 -0.59
CA ASN A 64 9.35 15.94 0.25
C ASN A 64 8.41 16.14 1.45
N MET A 65 7.43 15.26 1.66
CA MET A 65 6.45 15.35 2.73
C MET A 65 6.52 14.11 3.64
N ASP A 66 7.12 14.27 4.80
CA ASP A 66 7.33 13.16 5.75
C ASP A 66 6.12 12.90 6.68
N SER A 67 5.08 13.73 6.62
CA SER A 67 3.92 13.61 7.50
C SER A 67 2.98 12.44 7.17
N GLY A 68 3.13 11.83 5.99
CA GLY A 68 2.28 10.74 5.53
C GLY A 68 1.89 10.84 4.06
N PRO A 69 0.97 10.01 3.58
CA PRO A 69 0.53 10.04 2.19
C PRO A 69 -0.28 11.32 1.93
N VAL A 70 -0.05 11.94 0.77
CA VAL A 70 -0.81 13.10 0.26
C VAL A 70 -2.26 12.70 -0.04
N ALA A 71 -2.47 11.47 -0.48
CA ALA A 71 -3.81 10.92 -0.70
C ALA A 71 -3.85 9.43 -0.38
N THR A 72 -4.99 8.98 0.14
CA THR A 72 -5.28 7.56 0.38
C THR A 72 -6.65 7.24 -0.22
N PHE A 73 -6.69 6.23 -1.09
CA PHE A 73 -7.90 5.74 -1.74
C PHE A 73 -8.24 4.36 -1.20
N GLN A 74 -9.44 4.23 -0.64
CA GLN A 74 -9.95 2.96 -0.10
C GLN A 74 -10.47 2.11 -1.26
N VAL A 75 -9.71 1.08 -1.65
CA VAL A 75 -10.06 0.23 -2.81
C VAL A 75 -10.90 -0.96 -2.39
N HIS A 76 -10.53 -1.64 -1.31
CA HIS A 76 -11.17 -2.88 -0.85
C HIS A 76 -11.82 -2.78 0.53
N GLU A 77 -12.18 -1.58 1.00
CA GLU A 77 -12.80 -1.42 2.32
C GLU A 77 -14.07 -2.28 2.50
N TYR A 78 -14.83 -2.47 1.42
CA TYR A 78 -16.02 -3.33 1.38
C TYR A 78 -15.72 -4.83 1.61
N LEU A 79 -14.46 -5.25 1.48
CA LEU A 79 -14.00 -6.62 1.70
C LEU A 79 -13.53 -6.87 3.13
N ARG A 80 -13.39 -5.84 4.00
CA ARG A 80 -12.97 -6.03 5.40
C ARG A 80 -13.77 -7.08 6.15
N PRO A 81 -15.11 -7.15 6.04
CA PRO A 81 -15.89 -8.18 6.74
C PRO A 81 -15.67 -9.60 6.20
N LYS A 82 -15.06 -9.75 5.02
CA LYS A 82 -14.87 -11.02 4.30
C LYS A 82 -13.42 -11.53 4.34
N LEU A 83 -12.54 -10.93 5.16
CA LEU A 83 -11.12 -11.30 5.19
C LEU A 83 -10.87 -12.77 5.55
N CYS A 84 -11.73 -13.38 6.38
CA CYS A 84 -11.65 -14.82 6.68
C CYS A 84 -11.94 -15.66 5.43
N ASP A 85 -13.04 -15.40 4.73
CA ASP A 85 -13.40 -16.12 3.50
C ASP A 85 -12.33 -15.96 2.40
N LEU A 86 -11.77 -14.75 2.29
CA LEU A 86 -10.70 -14.44 1.34
C LEU A 86 -9.37 -15.11 1.72
N TYR A 87 -9.14 -15.38 3.00
CA TYR A 87 -8.00 -16.16 3.46
C TYR A 87 -8.19 -17.65 3.19
N GLU A 88 -9.39 -18.20 3.45
CA GLU A 88 -9.70 -19.60 3.19
C GLU A 88 -9.61 -19.98 1.71
N ASN A 89 -9.85 -19.03 0.80
CA ASN A 89 -9.78 -19.24 -0.65
C ASN A 89 -8.50 -18.67 -1.30
N ASP A 90 -7.50 -18.30 -0.50
CA ASP A 90 -6.21 -17.71 -0.91
C ASP A 90 -6.28 -16.34 -1.64
N SER A 91 -7.47 -15.77 -1.87
CA SER A 91 -7.63 -14.48 -2.58
C SER A 91 -7.00 -13.31 -1.82
N ILE A 92 -6.85 -13.40 -0.49
CA ILE A 92 -6.17 -12.37 0.31
C ILE A 92 -4.70 -12.18 -0.09
N PHE A 93 -4.11 -13.14 -0.81
CA PHE A 93 -2.71 -13.09 -1.27
C PHE A 93 -2.55 -12.57 -2.71
N ASP A 94 -3.65 -12.23 -3.38
CA ASP A 94 -3.58 -11.65 -4.73
C ASP A 94 -2.84 -10.33 -4.73
N LYS A 95 -2.06 -10.11 -5.79
CA LYS A 95 -1.24 -8.91 -5.97
C LYS A 95 -1.86 -8.01 -7.02
N PHE A 96 -2.41 -6.89 -6.57
CA PHE A 96 -2.92 -5.86 -7.45
C PHE A 96 -1.82 -4.86 -7.80
N GLU A 97 -1.69 -4.56 -9.08
CA GLU A 97 -0.77 -3.53 -9.57
C GLU A 97 -1.44 -2.15 -9.57
N CYS A 98 -0.62 -1.11 -9.67
CA CYS A 98 -1.08 0.25 -9.87
C CYS A 98 -0.27 0.97 -10.95
N CYS A 99 -0.88 1.98 -11.55
CA CYS A 99 -0.19 2.86 -12.48
C CYS A 99 -0.72 4.29 -12.35
N GLN A 100 0.12 5.23 -12.78
CA GLN A 100 -0.21 6.63 -12.90
C GLN A 100 -0.18 7.04 -14.37
N SER A 101 -1.07 7.94 -14.78
CA SER A 101 -1.02 8.55 -16.10
C SER A 101 0.27 9.35 -16.29
N GLY A 102 0.73 9.50 -17.54
CA GLY A 102 1.96 10.24 -17.83
C GLY A 102 1.91 11.72 -17.45
N ASP A 103 0.70 12.30 -17.36
CA ASP A 103 0.47 13.67 -16.88
C ASP A 103 0.38 13.78 -15.34
N GLY A 104 0.43 12.65 -14.61
CA GLY A 104 0.34 12.59 -13.15
C GLY A 104 -1.06 12.80 -12.56
N LEU A 105 -2.06 13.12 -13.38
CA LEU A 105 -3.38 13.56 -12.92
C LEU A 105 -4.33 12.41 -12.56
N ARG A 106 -4.05 11.19 -13.02
CA ARG A 106 -4.92 10.02 -12.86
C ARG A 106 -4.12 8.83 -12.39
N VAL A 107 -4.78 7.98 -11.62
CA VAL A 107 -4.25 6.70 -11.15
C VAL A 107 -5.23 5.59 -11.48
N ALA A 108 -4.73 4.38 -11.71
CA ALA A 108 -5.54 3.20 -11.94
C ALA A 108 -4.96 2.00 -11.18
N THR A 109 -5.83 1.10 -10.76
CA THR A 109 -5.47 -0.13 -10.06
C THR A 109 -6.60 -1.15 -10.19
N GLY A 110 -6.27 -2.43 -10.05
CA GLY A 110 -7.24 -3.52 -10.10
C GLY A 110 -8.06 -3.68 -8.82
N SER A 111 -9.20 -4.35 -8.95
CA SER A 111 -10.06 -4.79 -7.85
C SER A 111 -10.85 -6.04 -8.27
N TYR A 112 -11.50 -6.68 -7.32
CA TYR A 112 -12.51 -7.70 -7.59
C TYR A 112 -13.82 -7.07 -8.09
N ARG A 113 -14.68 -7.88 -8.69
CA ARG A 113 -16.02 -7.47 -9.16
C ARG A 113 -17.06 -7.52 -8.06
#